data_AF-V4JAK3-F1
#
_entry.id   AF-V4JAK3-F1
#
_cell.length_a   1.000
_cell.length_b   1.000
_cell.length_c   1.000
_cell.angle_alpha   90.00
_cell.angle_beta   90.00
_cell.angle_gamma   90.00
#
_symmetry.space_group_name_H-M   'P 1'
#
loop_
_entity.id
_entity.type
_entity.pdbx_description
1 polymer ?
#
loop_
_entity_poly.entity_id
_entity_poly.type
_entity_poly.pdbx_seq_one_letter_code
_entity_poly.pdbx_strand_id
1 'polypeptide(L)'
;MYFKTLLFVASLAMPAAASTTPMTLDEYIAHASSIHAIKCKLRRPGAPVGPSEVIFRNNFARDRGLITDAAAQWGSSNGYYPVIDAFVFVISGICKA
;
A
#
# COMPACT_ATOMS: atom_id res chain seq x y z
N MET A 1 -26.12 -39.43 44.52
CA MET A 1 -25.33 -38.20 44.30
C MET A 1 -25.26 -37.94 42.80
N TYR A 2 -25.83 -36.84 42.31
CA TYR A 2 -25.84 -36.45 40.89
C TYR A 2 -24.67 -35.49 40.62
N PHE A 3 -23.71 -35.89 39.78
CA PHE A 3 -22.69 -34.98 39.27
C PHE A 3 -23.14 -34.45 37.90
N LYS A 4 -23.53 -33.17 37.85
CA LYS A 4 -23.82 -32.43 36.62
C LYS A 4 -22.50 -31.98 36.01
N THR A 5 -22.11 -32.59 34.89
CA THR A 5 -20.92 -32.19 34.12
C THR A 5 -21.25 -30.95 33.28
N LEU A 6 -20.63 -29.82 33.60
CA LEU A 6 -20.69 -28.59 32.81
C LEU A 6 -19.64 -28.67 31.68
N LEU A 7 -20.09 -28.75 30.43
CA LEU A 7 -19.22 -28.61 29.26
C LEU A 7 -19.03 -27.12 28.95
N PHE A 8 -17.80 -26.65 29.16
CA PHE A 8 -17.36 -25.31 28.76
C PHE A 8 -16.94 -25.37 27.28
N VAL A 9 -17.77 -24.87 26.37
CA VAL A 9 -17.42 -24.74 24.95
C VAL A 9 -16.60 -23.47 24.79
N ALA A 10 -15.29 -23.61 24.67
CA ALA A 10 -14.38 -22.50 24.36
C ALA A 10 -14.43 -22.19 22.87
N SER A 11 -15.22 -21.18 22.50
CA SER A 11 -15.26 -20.65 21.14
C SER A 11 -13.97 -19.88 20.85
N LEU A 12 -13.05 -20.49 20.09
CA LEU A 12 -11.89 -19.81 19.52
C LEU A 12 -12.37 -18.83 18.44
N ALA A 13 -12.56 -17.57 18.81
CA ALA A 13 -12.73 -16.49 17.85
C ALA A 13 -11.37 -16.23 17.18
N MET A 14 -11.18 -16.71 15.96
CA MET A 14 -10.03 -16.32 15.14
C MET A 14 -10.18 -14.85 14.76
N PRO A 15 -9.18 -13.99 15.03
CA PRO A 15 -9.19 -12.63 14.49
C PRO A 15 -9.09 -12.72 12.97
N ALA A 16 -10.11 -12.20 12.27
CA ALA A 16 -10.08 -12.08 10.82
C ALA A 16 -8.87 -11.22 10.44
N ALA A 17 -7.89 -11.82 9.77
CA ALA A 17 -6.79 -11.07 9.18
C ALA A 17 -7.39 -10.05 8.20
N ALA A 18 -7.18 -8.76 8.46
CA ALA A 18 -7.55 -7.72 7.52
C ALA A 18 -6.71 -7.92 6.25
N SER A 19 -7.30 -8.51 5.22
CA SER A 19 -6.67 -8.58 3.90
C SER A 19 -6.73 -7.17 3.31
N THR A 20 -5.63 -6.43 3.38
CA THR A 20 -5.45 -5.24 2.55
C THR A 20 -5.37 -5.69 1.10
N THR A 21 -6.45 -5.49 0.35
CA THR A 21 -6.47 -5.73 -1.09
C THR A 21 -5.50 -4.75 -1.76
N PRO A 22 -4.62 -5.23 -2.65
CA PRO A 22 -3.72 -4.34 -3.39
C PRO A 22 -4.50 -3.30 -4.18
N MET A 23 -4.02 -2.06 -4.18
CA MET A 23 -4.60 -0.98 -4.99
C MET A 23 -4.49 -1.34 -6.48
N THR A 24 -5.64 -1.29 -7.16
CA THR A 24 -5.77 -1.56 -8.60
C THR A 24 -5.15 -0.44 -9.44
N LEU A 25 -4.97 -0.68 -10.74
CA LEU A 25 -4.46 0.34 -11.65
C LEU A 25 -5.35 1.59 -11.67
N ASP A 26 -6.66 1.41 -11.72
CA ASP A 26 -7.60 2.55 -11.81
C ASP A 26 -7.58 3.39 -10.55
N GLU A 27 -7.55 2.76 -9.36
CA GLU A 27 -7.38 3.45 -8.08
C GLU A 27 -6.03 4.18 -8.03
N TYR A 28 -4.95 3.53 -8.50
CA TYR A 28 -3.63 4.13 -8.53
C TYR A 28 -3.59 5.39 -9.40
N ILE A 29 -4.19 5.36 -10.59
CA ILE A 29 -4.31 6.52 -11.49
C ILE A 29 -5.18 7.61 -10.86
N ALA A 30 -6.27 7.24 -10.22
CA ALA A 30 -7.13 8.19 -9.51
C ALA A 30 -6.38 8.91 -8.37
N HIS A 31 -5.59 8.17 -7.59
CA HIS A 31 -4.73 8.74 -6.56
C HIS A 31 -3.64 9.65 -7.14
N ALA A 32 -3.01 9.24 -8.25
CA ALA A 32 -2.00 10.04 -8.97
C ALA A 32 -2.56 11.35 -9.53
N SER A 33 -3.85 11.37 -9.86
CA SER A 33 -4.56 12.55 -10.38
C SER A 33 -5.14 13.44 -9.28
N SER A 34 -5.09 12.99 -8.02
CA SER A 34 -5.61 13.76 -6.88
C SER A 34 -4.67 14.92 -6.53
N ILE A 35 -5.23 15.98 -5.93
CA ILE A 35 -4.52 17.21 -5.52
C ILE A 35 -3.36 16.90 -4.55
N HIS A 36 -3.32 15.71 -3.95
CA HIS A 36 -2.22 15.24 -3.09
C HIS A 36 -0.93 14.87 -3.84
N ALA A 37 -1.00 14.56 -5.15
CA ALA A 37 0.19 14.34 -5.98
C ALA A 37 1.07 15.59 -6.11
N ILE A 38 0.50 16.77 -5.85
CA ILE A 38 1.14 18.09 -5.99
C ILE A 38 2.06 18.42 -4.78
N LYS A 39 1.91 17.72 -3.64
CA LYS A 39 2.65 18.04 -2.40
C LYS A 39 3.92 17.23 -2.18
N CYS A 40 4.35 16.45 -3.16
CA CYS A 40 5.54 15.61 -3.06
C CYS A 40 6.81 16.46 -3.08
N LYS A 41 7.12 17.07 -1.93
CA LYS A 41 8.39 17.74 -1.69
C LYS A 41 9.40 16.68 -1.29
N LEU A 42 10.38 16.44 -2.15
CA LEU A 42 11.46 15.52 -1.86
C LEU A 42 12.30 16.00 -0.68
N ARG A 43 12.98 15.05 -0.04
CA ARG A 43 13.90 15.27 1.11
C ARG A 43 14.96 16.34 0.81
N ARG A 44 15.26 16.61 -0.46
CA ARG A 44 16.02 17.78 -0.90
C ARG A 44 15.13 18.67 -1.77
N PRO A 45 14.96 19.96 -1.43
CA PRO A 45 14.34 20.92 -2.33
C PRO A 45 15.10 20.94 -3.67
N GLY A 46 14.41 20.62 -4.77
CA GLY A 46 14.91 20.83 -6.13
C GLY A 46 15.62 19.65 -6.83
N ALA A 47 15.76 18.47 -6.20
CA ALA A 47 16.30 17.29 -6.90
C ALA A 47 15.15 16.33 -7.27
N PRO A 48 14.84 16.11 -8.57
CA PRO A 48 13.79 15.18 -9.00
C PRO A 48 14.10 13.72 -8.62
N VAL A 49 13.08 12.87 -8.57
CA VAL A 49 13.29 11.43 -8.36
C VAL A 49 13.82 10.83 -9.67
N GLY A 50 14.97 10.17 -9.59
CA GLY A 50 15.52 9.48 -10.76
C GLY A 50 14.65 8.29 -11.20
N PRO A 51 14.67 7.90 -12.48
CA PRO A 51 13.88 6.76 -12.99
C PRO A 51 14.12 5.44 -12.23
N SER A 52 15.35 5.19 -11.78
CA SER A 52 15.68 4.00 -10.98
C SER A 52 14.97 3.97 -9.63
N GLU A 53 14.83 5.12 -8.98
CA GLU A 53 14.15 5.25 -7.68
C GLU A 53 12.63 5.11 -7.84
N VAL A 54 12.06 5.60 -8.96
CA VAL A 54 10.64 5.35 -9.30
C VAL A 54 10.38 3.85 -9.41
N ILE A 55 11.19 3.14 -10.20
CA ILE A 55 11.08 1.69 -10.39
C ILE A 55 11.23 0.95 -9.05
N PHE A 56 12.23 1.33 -8.25
CA PHE A 56 12.48 0.74 -6.94
C PHE A 56 11.25 0.86 -6.03
N ARG A 57 10.65 2.05 -5.93
CA ARG A 57 9.48 2.28 -5.07
C ARG A 57 8.24 1.53 -5.53
N ASN A 58 8.00 1.46 -6.83
CA ASN A 58 6.88 0.70 -7.40
C ASN A 58 7.05 -0.80 -7.15
N ASN A 59 8.25 -1.33 -7.37
CA ASN A 59 8.54 -2.75 -7.08
C ASN A 59 8.38 -3.04 -5.59
N PHE A 60 8.89 -2.17 -4.72
CA PHE A 60 8.71 -2.33 -3.28
C PHE A 60 7.23 -2.36 -2.88
N ALA A 61 6.41 -1.46 -3.42
CA ALA A 61 4.97 -1.43 -3.13
C ALA A 61 4.25 -2.70 -3.60
N ARG A 62 4.58 -3.17 -4.81
CA ARG A 62 4.06 -4.42 -5.39
C ARG A 62 4.45 -5.62 -4.54
N ASP A 63 5.73 -5.73 -4.18
CA ASP A 63 6.27 -6.86 -3.41
C ASP A 63 5.66 -6.93 -2.00
N ARG A 64 5.16 -5.80 -1.48
CA ARG A 64 4.39 -5.70 -0.24
C ARG A 64 2.89 -5.92 -0.41
N GLY A 65 2.41 -6.19 -1.62
CA GLY A 65 0.99 -6.36 -1.92
C GLY A 65 0.16 -5.08 -1.77
N LEU A 66 0.79 -3.90 -1.83
CA LEU A 66 0.10 -2.62 -1.68
C LEU A 66 -0.51 -2.12 -2.99
N ILE A 67 0.07 -2.52 -4.12
CA ILE A 67 -0.40 -2.24 -5.47
C ILE A 67 -0.32 -3.49 -6.34
N THR A 68 -1.14 -3.53 -7.38
CA THR A 68 -1.08 -4.58 -8.43
C THR A 68 0.15 -4.44 -9.34
N ASP A 69 0.49 -5.51 -10.06
CA ASP A 69 1.55 -5.50 -11.09
C ASP A 69 1.29 -4.44 -12.16
N ALA A 70 0.03 -4.31 -12.60
CA ALA A 70 -0.39 -3.33 -13.59
C ALA A 70 -0.14 -1.89 -13.11
N ALA A 71 -0.45 -1.60 -11.85
CA ALA A 71 -0.17 -0.30 -11.23
C ALA A 71 1.34 -0.02 -11.14
N ALA A 72 2.14 -1.02 -10.74
CA ALA A 72 3.60 -0.88 -10.63
C ALA A 72 4.26 -0.62 -12.00
N GLN A 73 3.81 -1.33 -13.04
CA GLN A 73 4.28 -1.15 -14.40
C GLN A 73 3.89 0.22 -14.95
N TRP A 74 2.62 0.59 -14.83
CA TRP A 74 2.13 1.89 -15.29
C TRP A 74 2.85 3.04 -14.57
N GLY A 75 2.99 2.97 -13.24
CA GLY A 75 3.70 3.98 -12.45
C GLY A 75 5.15 4.14 -12.91
N SER A 76 5.85 3.04 -13.13
CA SER A 76 7.25 3.05 -13.58
C SER A 76 7.40 3.66 -14.98
N SER A 77 6.51 3.31 -15.91
CA SER A 77 6.50 3.86 -17.28
C SER A 77 6.12 5.33 -17.34
N ASN A 78 5.29 5.79 -16.39
CA ASN A 78 4.79 7.16 -16.37
C ASN A 78 5.50 8.05 -15.35
N GLY A 79 6.56 7.58 -14.66
CA GLY A 79 7.28 8.40 -13.67
C GLY A 79 6.46 8.72 -12.41
N TYR A 80 5.52 7.85 -12.03
CA TYR A 80 4.75 7.95 -10.79
C TYR A 80 5.18 6.88 -9.79
N TYR A 81 5.27 7.24 -8.52
CA TYR A 81 5.66 6.34 -7.44
C TYR A 81 4.83 6.54 -6.19
N PRO A 82 4.58 5.49 -5.39
CA PRO A 82 3.87 5.62 -4.12
C PRO A 82 4.79 6.16 -3.02
N VAL A 83 4.21 7.00 -2.17
CA VAL A 83 4.76 7.34 -0.85
C VAL A 83 4.09 6.44 0.15
N ILE A 84 4.90 5.59 0.78
CA ILE A 84 4.45 4.58 1.72
C ILE A 84 4.84 5.04 3.12
N ASP A 85 3.87 5.02 4.04
CA ASP A 85 4.14 5.18 5.46
C ASP A 85 4.90 3.94 5.96
N ALA A 86 6.10 4.14 6.48
CA ALA A 86 6.99 3.05 6.88
C ALA A 86 6.54 2.31 8.15
N PHE A 87 5.59 2.86 8.93
CA PHE A 87 5.13 2.27 10.18
C PHE A 87 3.87 1.42 9.98
N VAL A 88 2.96 1.87 9.12
CA VAL A 88 1.68 1.17 8.88
C VAL A 88 1.60 0.50 7.50
N PHE A 89 2.61 0.68 6.65
CA PHE A 89 2.67 0.14 5.28
C PHE A 89 1.43 0.45 4.45
N VAL A 90 0.92 1.68 4.55
CA VAL A 90 -0.16 2.18 3.69
C VAL A 90 0.38 3.22 2.74
N ILE A 91 -0.26 3.34 1.58
CA ILE A 91 0.06 4.38 0.60
C ILE A 91 -0.56 5.69 1.07
N SER A 92 0.29 6.65 1.45
CA SER A 92 -0.13 7.99 1.86
C SER A 92 -0.42 8.91 0.67
N GLY A 93 0.13 8.59 -0.51
CA GLY A 93 -0.10 9.32 -1.75
C GLY A 93 0.72 8.78 -2.91
N ILE A 94 0.38 9.20 -4.13
CA ILE A 94 1.12 8.89 -5.35
C ILE A 94 1.74 10.19 -5.88
N CYS A 95 3.03 10.14 -6.19
CA CYS A 95 3.84 11.29 -6.53
C CYS A 95 4.39 11.19 -7.94
N LYS A 96 4.58 12.35 -8.58
CA LYS A 96 5.36 12.46 -9.83
C LYS A 96 6.83 12.69 -9.50
N ALA A 97 7.70 12.01 -10.25
CA ALA A 97 9.16 12.15 -10.19
C ALA A 97 9.68 13.52 -10.63
#